data_AF-A0A151X925-F1
#
_entry.id   AF-A0A151X925-F1
#
_cell.length_a   1.000
_cell.length_b   1.000
_cell.length_c   1.000
_cell.angle_alpha   90.00
_cell.angle_beta   90.00
_cell.angle_gamma   90.00
#
_symmetry.space_group_name_H-M   'P 1'
#
loop_
_entity.id
_entity.type
_entity.pdbx_description
1 polymer ?
#
loop_
_entity_poly.entity_id
_entity_poly.type
_entity_poly.pdbx_seq_one_letter_code
_entity_poly.pdbx_strand_id
1 'polypeptide(L)'
;MTETLERALEPLFTFGSFCDLGMFERPLGQPRPYISCLYILAKWIFYTYYWLYPRYIYILQTVCIFTTDVLHLITIILIFVCLYRSRELKMCLRELAIIDETLEALGTPKEYQRLNNWINRIIIGWIVYVFFYTTYGVFLVFLLFGTFNFIDYLTMPFDIFLLHYPYYIIILSAMISTTILGLVHVYILTLQVYFY
;
A
#
# COMPACT_ATOMS: atom_id res chain seq x y z
N MET A 1 3.01 -8.77 -28.89
CA MET A 1 2.49 -9.22 -27.59
C MET A 1 1.76 -8.01 -27.02
N THR A 2 0.44 -8.02 -26.99
CA THR A 2 -0.35 -6.85 -26.56
C THR A 2 -0.15 -6.64 -25.07
N GLU A 3 0.52 -5.55 -24.69
CA GLU A 3 0.51 -5.08 -23.31
C GLU A 3 -0.94 -4.70 -22.99
N THR A 4 -1.50 -5.31 -21.95
CA THR A 4 -2.84 -4.99 -21.44
C THR A 4 -2.71 -4.06 -20.25
N LEU A 5 -3.72 -3.22 -20.03
CA LEU A 5 -3.82 -2.33 -18.87
C LEU A 5 -3.54 -3.06 -17.53
N GLU A 6 -4.02 -4.29 -17.39
CA GLU A 6 -3.81 -5.14 -16.20
C GLU A 6 -2.32 -5.41 -15.95
N ARG A 7 -1.54 -5.62 -17.03
CA ARG A 7 -0.09 -5.84 -16.96
C ARG A 7 0.70 -4.58 -16.62
N ALA A 8 0.22 -3.41 -17.02
CA ALA A 8 0.83 -2.12 -16.67
C ALA A 8 0.66 -1.78 -15.18
N LEU A 9 -0.44 -2.24 -14.56
CA LEU A 9 -0.76 -2.03 -13.14
C LEU A 9 -0.27 -3.16 -12.22
N GLU A 10 0.19 -4.28 -12.78
CA GLU A 10 0.74 -5.43 -12.05
C GLU A 10 1.76 -5.06 -10.95
N PRO A 11 2.76 -4.19 -11.18
CA PRO A 11 3.70 -3.83 -10.12
C PRO A 11 3.03 -3.12 -8.95
N LEU A 12 2.01 -2.29 -9.20
CA LEU A 12 1.24 -1.61 -8.15
C LEU A 12 0.44 -2.62 -7.31
N PHE A 13 -0.23 -3.58 -7.95
CA PHE A 13 -1.01 -4.60 -7.24
C PHE A 13 -0.15 -5.58 -6.47
N THR A 14 0.96 -6.00 -7.06
CA THR A 14 1.93 -6.87 -6.39
C THR A 14 2.45 -6.17 -5.13
N PHE A 15 2.85 -4.91 -5.26
CA PHE A 15 3.34 -4.11 -4.14
C PHE A 15 2.27 -3.87 -3.08
N GLY A 16 1.06 -3.49 -3.48
CA GLY A 16 -0.08 -3.34 -2.57
C GLY A 16 -0.42 -4.64 -1.82
N SER A 17 -0.31 -5.80 -2.48
CA SER A 17 -0.56 -7.09 -1.85
C SER A 17 0.50 -7.46 -0.79
N PHE A 18 1.78 -7.17 -1.03
CA PHE A 18 2.84 -7.32 -0.02
C PHE A 18 2.60 -6.43 1.21
N CYS A 19 1.98 -5.28 1.02
CA CYS A 19 1.63 -4.33 2.07
C CYS A 19 0.22 -4.54 2.65
N ASP A 20 -0.38 -5.72 2.49
CA ASP A 20 -1.71 -6.07 3.05
C ASP A 20 -2.90 -5.28 2.47
N LEU A 21 -2.68 -4.51 1.39
CA LEU A 21 -3.69 -3.68 0.74
C LEU A 21 -4.33 -4.34 -0.50
N GLY A 22 -3.91 -5.55 -0.86
CA GLY A 22 -4.37 -6.25 -2.06
C GLY A 22 -4.31 -7.78 -1.94
N MET A 23 -5.09 -8.47 -2.78
CA MET A 23 -5.07 -9.93 -2.87
C MET A 23 -3.88 -10.42 -3.69
N PHE A 24 -3.22 -11.48 -3.22
CA PHE A 24 -2.15 -12.15 -3.96
C PHE A 24 -2.72 -12.88 -5.17
N GLU A 25 -2.13 -12.58 -6.33
CA GLU A 25 -2.42 -13.25 -7.60
C GLU A 25 -1.11 -13.81 -8.19
N ARG A 26 -0.65 -14.95 -7.66
CA ARG A 26 0.38 -15.77 -8.32
C ARG A 26 -0.16 -17.20 -8.50
N PRO A 27 -0.35 -17.69 -9.74
CA PRO A 27 -0.18 -17.03 -11.06
C PRO A 27 -1.30 -16.04 -11.45
N LEU A 28 -1.02 -15.14 -12.41
CA LEU A 28 -1.95 -14.14 -12.95
C LEU A 28 -3.28 -14.77 -13.38
N GLY A 29 -4.40 -14.19 -12.95
CA GLY A 29 -5.75 -14.64 -13.30
C GLY A 29 -6.42 -15.58 -12.30
N GLN A 30 -5.68 -16.12 -11.32
CA GLN A 30 -6.26 -16.90 -10.21
C GLN A 30 -6.11 -16.14 -8.87
N PRO A 31 -7.09 -15.31 -8.48
CA PRO A 31 -7.09 -14.71 -7.15
C PRO A 31 -7.11 -15.80 -6.08
N ARG A 32 -6.16 -15.75 -5.14
CA ARG A 32 -6.11 -16.66 -3.98
C ARG A 32 -6.51 -15.91 -2.71
N PRO A 33 -7.83 -15.62 -2.50
CA PRO A 33 -8.31 -14.85 -1.35
C PRO A 33 -7.95 -15.51 -0.03
N TYR A 34 -8.00 -16.84 0.03
CA TYR A 34 -7.70 -17.59 1.24
C TYR A 34 -6.23 -17.45 1.68
N ILE A 35 -5.28 -17.59 0.74
CA ILE A 35 -3.85 -17.43 1.05
C ILE A 35 -3.54 -15.99 1.44
N SER A 36 -4.15 -15.02 0.77
CA SER A 36 -3.98 -13.59 1.07
C SER A 36 -4.52 -13.24 2.45
N CYS A 37 -5.71 -13.74 2.78
CA CYS A 37 -6.32 -13.56 4.09
C CYS A 37 -5.47 -14.21 5.19
N LEU A 38 -5.00 -15.45 4.98
CA LEU A 38 -4.11 -16.11 5.93
C LEU A 38 -2.80 -15.37 6.12
N TYR A 39 -2.19 -14.86 5.06
CA TYR A 39 -0.95 -14.07 5.15
C TYR A 39 -1.16 -12.80 5.97
N ILE A 40 -2.19 -12.02 5.64
CA ILE A 40 -2.52 -10.77 6.34
C ILE A 40 -2.81 -11.10 7.81
N LEU A 41 -3.64 -12.10 8.08
CA LEU A 41 -4.00 -12.50 9.43
C LEU A 41 -2.79 -12.97 10.24
N ALA A 42 -1.90 -13.78 9.65
CA ALA A 42 -0.66 -14.22 10.31
C ALA A 42 0.28 -13.04 10.63
N LYS A 43 0.47 -12.13 9.67
CA LYS A 43 1.31 -10.93 9.85
C LYS A 43 0.75 -9.99 10.91
N TRP A 44 -0.57 -9.81 10.95
CA TRP A 44 -1.24 -8.99 11.95
C TRP A 44 -1.27 -9.63 13.33
N ILE A 45 -1.44 -10.95 13.44
CA ILE A 45 -1.27 -11.66 14.72
C ILE A 45 0.15 -11.46 15.23
N PHE A 46 1.16 -11.63 14.37
CA PHE A 46 2.55 -11.42 14.75
C PHE A 46 2.80 -9.98 15.20
N TYR A 47 2.35 -8.99 14.42
CA TYR A 47 2.46 -7.56 14.77
C TYR A 47 1.75 -7.24 16.08
N THR A 48 0.52 -7.76 16.27
CA THR A 48 -0.28 -7.52 17.48
C THR A 48 0.39 -8.13 18.70
N TYR A 49 0.87 -9.36 18.59
CA TYR A 49 1.45 -10.10 19.71
C TYR A 49 2.82 -9.55 20.13
N TYR A 50 3.73 -9.33 19.17
CA TYR A 50 5.10 -8.91 19.48
C TYR A 50 5.23 -7.42 19.78
N TRP A 51 4.42 -6.57 19.15
CA TRP A 51 4.60 -5.13 19.24
C TRP A 51 3.47 -4.44 19.99
N LEU A 52 2.23 -4.68 19.55
CA LEU A 52 1.06 -3.96 20.02
C LEU A 52 0.76 -4.28 21.50
N TYR A 53 0.79 -5.56 21.86
CA TYR A 53 0.41 -6.03 23.20
C TYR A 53 1.38 -5.58 24.30
N PRO A 54 2.73 -5.75 24.17
CA PRO A 54 3.67 -5.27 25.17
C PRO A 54 3.61 -3.74 25.33
N ARG A 55 3.44 -3.03 24.22
CA ARG A 55 3.29 -1.58 24.21
C ARG A 55 2.02 -1.13 24.93
N TYR A 56 0.88 -1.78 24.71
CA TYR A 56 -0.35 -1.45 25.41
C TYR A 56 -0.26 -1.72 26.91
N ILE A 57 0.42 -2.80 27.34
CA ILE A 57 0.66 -3.07 28.76
C ILE A 57 1.49 -1.96 29.38
N TYR A 58 2.58 -1.53 28.72
CA TYR A 58 3.42 -0.45 29.18
C TYR A 58 2.65 0.89 29.28
N ILE A 59 1.81 1.19 28.29
CA ILE A 59 0.97 2.38 28.25
C ILE A 59 -0.09 2.35 29.36
N LEU A 60 -0.74 1.20 29.59
CA LEU A 60 -1.75 1.03 30.65
C LEU A 60 -1.13 1.30 32.03
N GLN A 61 0.11 0.87 32.25
CA GLN A 61 0.86 1.14 33.48
C GLN A 61 1.22 2.62 33.68
N THR A 62 1.32 3.39 32.59
CA THR A 62 1.71 4.82 32.60
C THR A 62 0.52 5.80 32.49
N VAL A 63 -0.72 5.31 32.44
CA VAL A 63 -1.99 6.10 32.42
C VAL A 63 -1.98 7.25 31.40
N CYS A 64 -1.46 7.00 30.20
CA CYS A 64 -1.45 7.98 29.11
C CYS A 64 -2.15 7.40 27.88
N ILE A 65 -3.34 7.90 27.53
CA ILE A 65 -4.00 7.55 26.27
C ILE A 65 -3.36 8.38 25.16
N PHE A 66 -2.71 7.75 24.18
CA PHE A 66 -2.05 8.46 23.07
C PHE A 66 -2.91 8.45 21.80
N THR A 67 -2.81 9.53 21.02
CA THR A 67 -3.38 9.64 19.66
C THR A 67 -2.90 8.54 18.71
N THR A 68 -1.78 7.89 19.02
CA THR A 68 -1.24 6.76 18.24
C THR A 68 -2.14 5.53 18.24
N ASP A 69 -3.01 5.36 19.24
CA ASP A 69 -3.90 4.19 19.35
C ASP A 69 -5.02 4.21 18.31
N VAL A 70 -5.53 5.40 18.00
CA VAL A 70 -6.54 5.61 16.96
C VAL A 70 -6.01 5.23 15.57
N LEU A 71 -4.74 5.50 15.29
CA LEU A 71 -4.12 5.16 13.99
C LEU A 71 -4.01 3.64 13.75
N HIS A 72 -3.77 2.86 14.80
CA HIS A 72 -3.72 1.41 14.69
C HIS A 72 -5.09 0.81 14.37
N LEU A 73 -6.15 1.31 15.03
CA LEU A 73 -7.53 0.92 14.73
C LEU A 73 -7.93 1.30 13.31
N ILE A 74 -7.60 2.52 12.86
CA ILE A 74 -7.82 2.97 11.48
C ILE A 74 -7.14 2.02 10.49
N THR A 75 -5.91 1.59 10.77
CA THR A 75 -5.16 0.70 9.88
C THR A 75 -5.80 -0.68 9.77
N ILE A 76 -6.27 -1.26 10.88
CA ILE A 76 -6.99 -2.53 10.88
C ILE A 76 -8.25 -2.41 10.02
N ILE A 77 -9.06 -1.37 10.27
CA ILE A 77 -10.29 -1.12 9.50
C ILE A 77 -9.97 -0.95 8.02
N LEU A 78 -8.95 -0.16 7.70
CA LEU A 78 -8.51 0.11 6.33
C LEU A 78 -8.12 -1.18 5.60
N ILE A 79 -7.43 -2.12 6.25
CA ILE A 79 -7.04 -3.39 5.64
C ILE A 79 -8.25 -4.27 5.36
N PHE A 80 -9.21 -4.35 6.29
CA PHE A 80 -10.47 -5.05 6.03
C PHE A 80 -11.23 -4.42 4.85
N VAL A 81 -11.30 -3.08 4.80
CA VAL A 81 -11.91 -2.34 3.69
C VAL A 81 -11.18 -2.61 2.38
N CYS A 82 -9.84 -2.58 2.37
CA CYS A 82 -9.03 -2.85 1.18
C CYS A 82 -9.20 -4.28 0.68
N LEU A 83 -9.24 -5.27 1.59
CA LEU A 83 -9.52 -6.66 1.23
C LEU A 83 -10.89 -6.83 0.59
N TYR A 84 -11.92 -6.19 1.15
CA TYR A 84 -13.27 -6.22 0.59
C TYR A 84 -13.31 -5.54 -0.80
N ARG A 85 -12.76 -4.33 -0.89
CA ARG A 85 -12.75 -3.49 -2.11
C ARG A 85 -11.87 -4.07 -3.22
N SER A 86 -10.88 -4.92 -2.90
CA SER A 86 -9.99 -5.51 -3.90
C SER A 86 -10.75 -6.27 -5.02
N ARG A 87 -11.90 -6.87 -4.69
CA ARG A 87 -12.77 -7.53 -5.67
C ARG A 87 -13.49 -6.55 -6.59
N GLU A 88 -13.99 -5.44 -6.03
CA GLU A 88 -14.63 -4.36 -6.79
C GLU A 88 -13.64 -3.66 -7.72
N LEU A 89 -12.43 -3.42 -7.22
CA LEU A 89 -11.36 -2.83 -8.00
C LEU A 89 -11.06 -3.65 -9.25
N LYS A 90 -11.05 -4.98 -9.13
CA LYS A 90 -10.83 -5.88 -10.27
C LYS A 90 -11.93 -5.79 -11.33
N MET A 91 -13.19 -5.63 -10.91
CA MET A 91 -14.30 -5.43 -11.85
C MET A 91 -14.15 -4.08 -12.58
N CYS A 92 -13.82 -3.02 -11.85
CA CYS A 92 -13.56 -1.70 -12.42
C CYS A 92 -12.43 -1.73 -13.45
N LEU A 93 -11.32 -2.43 -13.16
CA LEU A 93 -10.21 -2.56 -14.12
C LEU A 93 -10.59 -3.31 -15.39
N ARG A 94 -11.46 -4.32 -15.31
CA ARG A 94 -11.96 -5.03 -16.49
C ARG A 94 -12.82 -4.14 -17.36
N GLU A 95 -13.72 -3.37 -16.76
CA GLU A 95 -14.52 -2.38 -17.48
C GLU A 95 -13.63 -1.34 -18.15
N LEU A 96 -12.59 -0.89 -17.45
CA LEU A 96 -11.66 0.12 -17.95
C LEU A 96 -10.77 -0.43 -19.08
N ALA A 97 -10.42 -1.71 -19.05
CA ALA A 97 -9.76 -2.39 -20.17
C ALA A 97 -10.65 -2.45 -21.42
N ILE A 98 -11.96 -2.67 -21.26
CA ILE A 98 -12.92 -2.65 -22.39
C ILE A 98 -13.02 -1.23 -22.98
N ILE A 99 -13.12 -0.21 -22.12
CA ILE A 99 -13.14 1.20 -22.55
C ILE A 99 -11.84 1.56 -23.29
N ASP A 100 -10.70 1.06 -22.82
CA ASP A 100 -9.42 1.26 -23.50
C ASP A 100 -9.39 0.63 -24.90
N GLU A 101 -9.90 -0.59 -25.07
CA GLU A 101 -10.03 -1.22 -26.39
C GLU A 101 -10.92 -0.39 -27.34
N THR A 102 -11.99 0.22 -26.83
CA THR A 102 -12.83 1.12 -27.65
C THR A 102 -12.12 2.43 -28.02
N LEU A 103 -11.30 2.97 -27.11
CA LEU A 103 -10.49 4.17 -27.34
C LEU A 103 -9.41 3.90 -28.40
N GLU A 104 -8.77 2.73 -28.34
CA GLU A 104 -7.84 2.27 -29.38
C GLU A 104 -8.53 2.19 -30.75
N ALA A 105 -9.76 1.68 -30.81
CA ALA A 105 -10.55 1.65 -32.06
C ALA A 105 -10.90 3.06 -32.58
N LEU A 106 -10.96 4.06 -31.69
CA LEU A 106 -11.14 5.48 -32.02
C LEU A 106 -9.82 6.21 -32.37
N GLY A 107 -8.69 5.50 -32.35
CA GLY A 107 -7.39 5.98 -32.82
C GLY A 107 -6.47 6.56 -31.73
N THR A 108 -6.78 6.42 -30.43
CA THR A 108 -5.84 6.84 -29.38
C THR A 108 -4.70 5.83 -29.21
N PRO A 109 -3.42 6.28 -29.16
CA PRO A 109 -2.28 5.40 -28.99
C PRO A 109 -2.16 4.87 -27.54
N LYS A 110 -1.76 3.61 -27.40
CA LYS A 110 -1.52 2.96 -26.10
C LYS A 110 -0.25 3.47 -25.43
N GLU A 111 -0.39 4.18 -24.31
CA GLU A 111 0.73 4.64 -23.48
C GLU A 111 0.98 3.78 -22.22
N TYR A 112 0.68 2.47 -22.27
CA TYR A 112 0.82 1.58 -21.11
C TYR A 112 2.25 1.51 -20.54
N GLN A 113 3.26 1.56 -21.41
CA GLN A 113 4.65 1.59 -20.98
C GLN A 113 4.98 2.85 -20.16
N ARG A 114 4.40 3.99 -20.52
CA ARG A 114 4.56 5.25 -19.78
C ARG A 114 3.87 5.18 -18.42
N LEU A 115 2.67 4.59 -18.36
CA LEU A 115 1.95 4.34 -17.11
C LEU A 115 2.73 3.42 -16.16
N ASN A 116 3.23 2.30 -16.67
CA ASN A 116 4.04 1.34 -15.90
C ASN A 116 5.31 2.02 -15.34
N ASN A 117 6.03 2.79 -16.17
CA ASN A 117 7.20 3.56 -15.72
C ASN A 117 6.85 4.60 -14.64
N TRP A 118 5.70 5.26 -14.77
CA TRP A 118 5.20 6.19 -13.76
C TRP A 118 4.90 5.49 -12.43
N ILE A 119 4.22 4.35 -12.47
CA ILE A 119 3.91 3.53 -11.29
C ILE A 119 5.19 3.06 -10.61
N ASN A 120 6.15 2.54 -11.38
CA ASN A 120 7.43 2.09 -10.82
C ASN A 120 8.19 3.24 -10.14
N ARG A 121 8.16 4.45 -10.72
CA ARG A 121 8.75 5.64 -10.09
C ARG A 121 8.07 6.00 -8.77
N ILE A 122 6.75 5.88 -8.69
CA ILE A 122 5.98 6.12 -7.47
C ILE A 122 6.35 5.09 -6.38
N ILE A 123 6.44 3.81 -6.73
CA ILE A 123 6.85 2.73 -5.81
C ILE A 123 8.26 2.99 -5.26
N ILE A 124 9.22 3.30 -6.14
CA ILE A 124 10.60 3.61 -5.74
C ILE A 124 10.63 4.81 -4.80
N GLY A 125 9.90 5.88 -5.12
CA GLY A 125 9.82 7.07 -4.27
C GLY A 125 9.26 6.77 -2.88
N TRP A 126 8.23 5.93 -2.79
CA TRP A 126 7.66 5.50 -1.51
C TRP A 126 8.66 4.67 -0.69
N ILE A 127 9.39 3.74 -1.33
CA ILE A 127 10.43 2.94 -0.65
C ILE A 127 11.51 3.86 -0.07
N VAL A 128 12.01 4.80 -0.86
CA VAL A 128 13.02 5.78 -0.40
C VAL A 128 12.49 6.62 0.76
N TYR A 129 11.23 7.06 0.70
CA TYR A 129 10.60 7.81 1.78
C TYR A 129 10.56 7.02 3.10
N VAL A 130 10.15 5.75 3.06
CA VAL A 130 10.08 4.87 4.23
C VAL A 130 11.46 4.68 4.86
N PHE A 131 12.49 4.44 4.04
CA PHE A 131 13.87 4.32 4.54
C PHE A 131 14.37 5.62 5.14
N PHE A 132 14.18 6.74 4.45
CA PHE A 132 14.60 8.05 4.92
C PHE A 132 13.97 8.40 6.28
N TYR A 133 12.65 8.22 6.40
CA TYR A 133 11.93 8.52 7.64
C TYR A 133 12.36 7.62 8.80
N THR A 134 12.56 6.32 8.53
CA THR A 134 13.04 5.36 9.54
C THR A 134 14.45 5.73 10.01
N THR A 135 15.38 6.03 9.09
CA THR A 135 16.74 6.46 9.43
C THR A 135 16.75 7.78 10.21
N TYR A 136 15.90 8.74 9.83
CA TYR A 136 15.75 9.99 10.56
C TYR A 136 15.28 9.74 12.00
N GLY A 137 14.30 8.85 12.20
CA GLY A 137 13.85 8.46 13.54
C GLY A 137 14.95 7.84 14.38
N VAL A 138 15.74 6.91 13.80
CA VAL A 138 16.88 6.28 14.49
C VAL A 138 17.89 7.35 14.93
N PHE A 139 18.25 8.26 14.02
CA PHE A 139 19.21 9.32 14.29
C PHE A 139 18.74 10.28 15.40
N LEU A 140 17.45 10.64 15.39
CA LEU A 140 16.88 11.54 16.39
C LEU A 140 16.91 10.92 17.80
N VAL A 141 16.56 9.65 17.92
CA VAL A 141 16.59 8.94 19.21
C VAL A 141 18.04 8.70 19.65
N PHE A 142 18.96 8.43 18.73
CA PHE A 142 20.40 8.37 19.03
C PHE A 142 20.90 9.69 19.66
N LEU A 143 20.54 10.83 19.07
CA LEU A 143 20.90 12.16 19.59
C LEU A 143 20.31 12.45 20.98
N LEU A 144 19.08 12.02 21.25
CA LEU A 144 18.38 12.34 22.50
C LEU A 144 18.85 11.52 23.71
N PHE A 145 19.15 10.23 23.50
CA PHE A 145 19.41 9.31 24.61
C PHE A 145 20.89 8.96 24.78
N GLY A 146 21.75 9.24 23.80
CA GLY A 146 23.22 9.29 23.91
C GLY A 146 23.97 7.99 24.21
N THR A 147 23.32 6.99 24.81
CA THR A 147 23.90 5.69 25.17
C THR A 147 22.91 4.56 24.90
N PHE A 148 23.29 3.66 24.00
CA PHE A 148 22.55 2.44 23.69
C PHE A 148 23.48 1.24 23.77
N ASN A 149 22.98 0.10 24.24
CA ASN A 149 23.72 -1.15 24.11
C ASN A 149 23.72 -1.60 22.64
N PHE A 150 24.67 -2.47 22.27
CA PHE A 150 24.77 -2.99 20.90
C PHE A 150 23.47 -3.67 20.43
N ILE A 151 22.77 -4.36 21.34
CA ILE A 151 21.48 -5.00 21.03
C ILE A 151 20.41 -3.95 20.71
N ASP A 152 20.30 -2.90 21.51
CA ASP A 152 19.31 -1.83 21.29
C ASP A 152 19.55 -1.13 19.94
N TYR A 153 20.82 -0.91 19.57
CA TYR A 153 21.17 -0.34 18.27
C TYR A 153 20.71 -1.22 17.08
N LEU A 154 20.75 -2.55 17.24
CA LEU A 154 20.31 -3.47 16.19
C LEU A 154 18.78 -3.57 16.11
N THR A 155 18.06 -3.51 17.23
CA THR A 155 16.59 -3.66 17.26
C THR A 155 15.86 -2.35 16.98
N MET A 156 16.47 -1.22 17.33
CA MET A 156 15.86 0.11 17.23
C MET A 156 15.34 0.51 15.83
N PRO A 157 16.04 0.27 14.71
CA PRO A 157 15.49 0.57 13.39
C PRO A 157 14.21 -0.22 13.10
N PHE A 158 14.14 -1.46 13.55
CA PHE A 158 12.97 -2.32 13.39
C PHE A 158 11.80 -1.82 14.23
N ASP A 159 12.06 -1.45 15.48
CA ASP A 159 11.09 -0.88 16.41
C ASP A 159 10.48 0.44 15.87
N ILE A 160 11.33 1.33 15.34
CA ILE A 160 10.91 2.60 14.73
C ILE A 160 10.13 2.36 13.45
N PHE A 161 10.52 1.37 12.65
CA PHE A 161 9.77 0.97 11.46
C PHE A 161 8.37 0.46 11.83
N LEU A 162 8.26 -0.43 12.82
CA LEU A 162 6.99 -0.95 13.31
C LEU A 162 6.10 0.15 13.89
N LEU A 163 6.68 1.11 14.63
CA LEU A 163 5.97 2.28 15.15
C LEU A 163 5.26 3.09 14.06
N HIS A 164 5.89 3.24 12.89
CA HIS A 164 5.37 4.04 11.77
C HIS A 164 4.67 3.20 10.69
N TYR A 165 4.65 1.87 10.84
CA TYR A 165 4.00 0.95 9.91
C TYR A 165 2.53 1.32 9.59
N PRO A 166 1.67 1.65 10.58
CA PRO A 166 0.31 2.13 10.33
C PRO A 166 0.25 3.32 9.36
N TYR A 167 1.15 4.28 9.55
CA TYR A 167 1.21 5.50 8.75
C TYR A 167 1.64 5.19 7.31
N TYR A 168 2.62 4.31 7.12
CA TYR A 168 3.06 3.86 5.79
C TYR A 168 1.94 3.16 5.02
N ILE A 169 1.16 2.32 5.69
CA ILE A 169 0.00 1.62 5.11
C ILE A 169 -1.07 2.63 4.66
N ILE A 170 -1.38 3.62 5.49
CA ILE A 170 -2.35 4.67 5.16
C ILE A 170 -1.89 5.47 3.93
N ILE A 171 -0.64 5.93 3.90
CA ILE A 171 -0.08 6.64 2.74
C ILE A 171 -0.19 5.78 1.48
N LEU A 172 0.22 4.51 1.56
CA LEU A 172 0.20 3.62 0.40
C LEU A 172 -1.22 3.38 -0.10
N SER A 173 -2.20 3.22 0.80
CA SER A 173 -3.61 3.07 0.44
C SER A 173 -4.16 4.31 -0.27
N ALA A 174 -3.78 5.50 0.21
CA ALA A 174 -4.18 6.77 -0.38
C ALA A 174 -3.55 6.90 -1.77
N MET A 175 -2.25 6.58 -1.90
CA MET A 175 -1.56 6.56 -3.18
C MET A 175 -2.25 5.65 -4.19
N ILE A 176 -2.49 4.37 -3.84
CA ILE A 176 -3.21 3.42 -4.72
C ILE A 176 -4.56 3.99 -5.16
N SER A 177 -5.36 4.50 -4.22
CA SER A 177 -6.68 5.06 -4.53
C SER A 177 -6.59 6.30 -5.42
N THR A 178 -5.61 7.17 -5.22
CA THR A 178 -5.40 8.36 -6.06
C THR A 178 -4.96 8.00 -7.47
N THR A 179 -4.11 6.98 -7.65
CA THR A 179 -3.70 6.52 -8.99
C THR A 179 -4.88 5.98 -9.78
N ILE A 180 -5.73 5.19 -9.14
CA ILE A 180 -6.93 4.63 -9.78
C ILE A 180 -7.92 5.74 -10.14
N LEU A 181 -8.18 6.67 -9.22
CA LEU A 181 -9.12 7.76 -9.45
C LEU A 181 -8.62 8.72 -10.54
N GLY A 182 -7.33 9.03 -10.56
CA GLY A 182 -6.69 9.81 -11.61
C GLY A 182 -6.80 9.14 -12.97
N LEU A 183 -6.63 7.81 -13.01
CA LEU A 183 -6.79 7.03 -14.24
C LEU A 183 -8.24 7.10 -14.73
N VAL A 184 -9.23 6.78 -13.91
CA VAL A 184 -10.66 6.89 -14.26
C VAL A 184 -11.02 8.29 -14.77
N HIS A 185 -10.52 9.35 -14.13
CA HIS A 185 -10.79 10.72 -14.54
C HIS A 185 -10.26 11.06 -15.93
N VAL A 186 -9.03 10.62 -16.27
CA VAL A 186 -8.44 10.80 -17.60
C VAL A 186 -9.28 10.09 -18.67
N TYR A 187 -9.73 8.87 -18.42
CA TYR A 187 -10.55 8.12 -19.38
C TYR A 187 -11.92 8.79 -19.62
N ILE A 188 -12.58 9.30 -18.57
CA ILE A 188 -13.87 10.00 -18.70
C ILE A 188 -13.71 11.29 -19.52
N LEU A 189 -12.68 12.10 -19.24
CA LEU A 189 -12.41 13.32 -19.99
C LEU A 189 -12.13 13.04 -21.47
N THR A 190 -11.37 11.97 -21.75
CA THR A 190 -11.03 11.60 -23.13
C THR A 190 -12.28 11.17 -23.89
N LEU A 191 -13.17 10.39 -23.29
CA LEU A 191 -14.47 10.02 -23.89
C LEU A 191 -15.33 11.25 -24.21
N GLN A 192 -15.41 12.23 -23.32
CA GLN A 192 -16.22 13.44 -23.55
C GLN A 192 -15.76 14.24 -24.79
N VAL A 193 -14.46 14.24 -25.09
CA VAL A 193 -13.90 14.94 -26.27
C VAL A 193 -14.28 14.27 -27.58
N TYR A 194 -14.48 12.94 -27.60
CA TYR A 194 -14.84 12.21 -28.82
C TYR A 194 -16.34 12.23 -29.15
N PHE A 195 -17.20 12.44 -28.15
CA PHE A 195 -18.66 12.42 -28.30
C PHE A 195 -19.29 13.81 -28.43
N TYR A 196 -18.48 14.88 -28.56
CA TYR A 196 -18.92 16.26 -28.77
C TYR A 196 -18.26 16.85 -30.02
#